data_AF-A0A523D362-F1
#
_entry.id   AF-A0A523D362-F1
#
_cell.length_a   1.000
_cell.length_b   1.000
_cell.length_c   1.000
_cell.angle_alpha   90.00
_cell.angle_beta   90.00
_cell.angle_gamma   90.00
#
_symmetry.space_group_name_H-M   'P 1'
#
loop_
_entity.id
_entity.type
_entity.pdbx_description
1 polymer ?
#
loop_
_entity_poly.entity_id
_entity_poly.type
_entity_poly.pdbx_seq_one_letter_code
_entity_poly.pdbx_strand_id
1 'polypeptide(L)'
;MLRFLTSGESHGKGLISVIEGFPANVPVDVSLINSDLKRRMGGYGRGARMKIESDQIEIFSGVRHGSTLGSPIALIVHNKDWVNWSEIMSAEPNPEGAEKRRVTRPRPGHADLV
;
A
#
# COMPACT_ATOMS: atom_id res chain seq x y z
N MET A 1 20.16 -6.32 12.22
CA MET A 1 19.91 -4.94 11.75
C MET A 1 18.44 -4.88 11.34
N LEU A 2 17.69 -3.87 11.80
CA LEU A 2 16.30 -3.68 11.40
C LEU A 2 16.25 -3.11 9.97
N ARG A 3 15.45 -3.72 9.09
CA ARG A 3 15.24 -3.24 7.72
C ARG A 3 13.77 -3.32 7.32
N PHE A 4 13.35 -2.49 6.38
CA PHE A 4 12.03 -2.61 5.76
C PHE A 4 12.08 -2.30 4.26
N LEU A 5 11.15 -2.90 3.53
CA LEU A 5 10.93 -2.71 2.11
C LEU A 5 9.44 -2.42 1.88
N THR A 6 9.15 -1.53 0.94
CA THR A 6 7.78 -1.25 0.49
C THR A 6 7.63 -1.61 -0.98
N SER A 7 6.47 -2.13 -1.35
CA SER A 7 6.11 -2.48 -2.73
C SER A 7 4.66 -2.11 -3.01
N GLY A 8 4.33 -1.93 -4.29
CA GLY A 8 2.98 -1.67 -4.77
C GLY A 8 2.83 -0.31 -5.42
N GLU A 9 1.90 -0.26 -6.38
CA GLU A 9 1.62 0.91 -7.19
C GLU A 9 0.39 1.65 -6.64
N SER A 10 0.37 2.96 -6.88
CA SER A 10 -0.75 3.83 -6.51
C SER A 10 -2.10 3.28 -6.94
N HIS A 11 -2.21 2.62 -8.10
CA HIS A 11 -3.48 2.06 -8.59
C HIS A 11 -3.42 0.53 -8.78
N GLY A 12 -2.42 -0.14 -8.20
CA GLY A 12 -2.33 -1.60 -8.19
C GLY A 12 -3.33 -2.23 -7.21
N LYS A 13 -3.25 -3.54 -7.02
CA LYS A 13 -4.15 -4.29 -6.10
C LYS A 13 -4.02 -3.84 -4.64
N GLY A 14 -2.83 -3.43 -4.23
CA GLY A 14 -2.55 -2.98 -2.89
C GLY A 14 -1.07 -2.69 -2.70
N LEU A 15 -0.72 -2.34 -1.47
CA LEU A 15 0.62 -2.02 -1.02
C LEU A 15 1.09 -3.10 -0.05
N ILE A 16 2.38 -3.42 -0.09
CA ILE A 16 3.02 -4.38 0.80
C ILE A 16 4.17 -3.70 1.50
N SER A 17 4.32 -3.93 2.81
CA SER A 17 5.53 -3.62 3.57
C SER A 17 6.06 -4.89 4.18
N VAL A 18 7.36 -5.15 4.01
CA VAL A 18 8.07 -6.26 4.65
C VAL A 18 9.08 -5.69 5.63
N ILE A 19 9.00 -6.09 6.90
CA ILE A 19 9.91 -5.68 7.97
C ILE A 19 10.70 -6.90 8.41
N GLU A 20 12.03 -6.79 8.46
CA GLU A 20 12.92 -7.88 8.87
C GLU A 20 13.90 -7.43 9.96
N GLY A 21 14.29 -8.37 10.81
CA GLY A 21 15.19 -8.11 11.93
C GLY A 21 14.46 -7.49 13.12
N PHE A 22 13.13 -7.59 13.15
CA PHE A 22 12.31 -7.17 14.27
C PHE A 22 12.36 -8.23 15.37
N PRO A 23 12.49 -7.86 16.67
CA PRO A 23 12.55 -8.83 17.75
C PRO A 23 11.25 -9.64 17.90
N ALA A 24 11.36 -10.87 18.42
CA ALA A 24 10.20 -11.69 18.80
C ALA A 24 9.56 -11.20 20.11
N ASN A 25 8.32 -11.61 20.37
CA ASN A 25 7.54 -11.34 21.58
C ASN A 25 7.23 -9.86 21.84
N VAL A 26 7.25 -9.02 20.80
CA VAL A 26 6.77 -7.65 20.91
C VAL A 26 5.26 -7.63 20.65
N PRO A 27 4.44 -7.06 21.55
CA PRO A 27 3.02 -6.91 21.32
C PRO A 27 2.72 -6.04 20.10
N VAL A 28 1.74 -6.45 19.30
CA VAL A 28 1.29 -5.75 18.09
C VAL A 28 -0.17 -5.36 18.27
N ASP A 29 -0.42 -4.04 18.24
CA ASP A 29 -1.76 -3.48 18.26
C ASP A 29 -2.18 -3.05 16.85
N VAL A 30 -3.05 -3.87 16.24
CA VAL A 30 -3.61 -3.61 14.90
C VAL A 30 -4.45 -2.33 14.88
N SER A 31 -5.12 -2.01 15.99
CA SER A 31 -5.98 -0.82 16.08
C SER A 31 -5.15 0.46 16.03
N LEU A 32 -3.97 0.45 16.66
CA LEU A 32 -3.03 1.57 16.62
C LEU A 32 -2.55 1.82 15.17
N ILE A 33 -2.14 0.77 14.47
CA ILE A 33 -1.69 0.87 13.06
C ILE A 33 -2.83 1.44 12.19
N ASN A 34 -4.05 0.93 12.34
CA ASN A 34 -5.21 1.43 11.59
C ASN A 34 -5.57 2.88 11.96
N SER A 35 -5.33 3.30 13.20
CA SER A 35 -5.52 4.68 13.63
C SER A 35 -4.55 5.64 12.91
N ASP A 36 -3.30 5.21 12.72
CA ASP A 36 -2.30 5.98 11.98
C ASP A 36 -2.60 6.05 10.48
N LEU A 37 -3.09 4.95 9.89
CA LEU A 37 -3.59 4.95 8.51
C LEU A 37 -4.77 5.93 8.35
N LYS A 38 -5.72 5.94 9.31
CA LYS A 38 -6.83 6.89 9.31
C LYS A 38 -6.35 8.34 9.45
N ARG A 39 -5.36 8.60 10.30
CA ARG A 39 -4.75 9.94 10.44
C ARG A 39 -4.13 10.41 9.12
N ARG A 40 -3.42 9.52 8.40
CA ARG A 40 -2.81 9.81 7.08
C ARG A 40 -3.84 10.29 6.05
N MET A 41 -5.05 9.74 6.10
CA MET A 41 -6.12 10.07 5.15
C MET A 41 -6.79 11.43 5.44
N GLY A 42 -6.62 11.98 6.64
CA GLY A 42 -7.20 13.25 7.07
C GLY A 42 -6.39 14.49 6.66
N GLY A 43 -6.91 15.67 7.02
CA GLY A 43 -6.27 16.97 6.80
C GLY A 43 -6.97 17.82 5.74
N TYR A 44 -7.10 19.13 6.00
CA TYR A 44 -7.70 20.07 5.05
C TYR A 44 -6.95 20.08 3.72
N GLY A 45 -7.68 20.09 2.61
CA GLY A 45 -7.12 20.04 1.26
C GLY A 45 -6.72 18.65 0.77
N ARG A 46 -6.98 17.56 1.54
CA ARG A 46 -6.76 16.21 1.01
C ARG A 46 -7.70 15.84 -0.13
N GLY A 47 -7.12 15.15 -1.11
CA GLY A 47 -7.76 14.87 -2.40
C GLY A 47 -8.92 13.87 -2.30
N ALA A 48 -9.73 13.83 -3.37
CA ALA A 48 -10.94 13.02 -3.46
C ALA A 48 -10.69 11.51 -3.27
N ARG A 49 -9.48 11.01 -3.58
CA ARG A 49 -9.14 9.60 -3.38
C ARG A 49 -9.28 9.14 -1.92
N MET A 50 -8.98 10.00 -0.95
CA MET A 50 -9.14 9.67 0.47
C MET A 50 -10.61 9.58 0.90
N LYS A 51 -11.57 9.95 0.04
CA LYS A 51 -13.00 9.71 0.23
C LYS A 51 -13.45 8.33 -0.26
N ILE A 52 -12.64 7.69 -1.12
CA ILE A 52 -12.91 6.37 -1.71
C ILE A 52 -12.24 5.28 -0.89
N GLU A 53 -10.95 5.48 -0.56
CA GLU A 53 -10.16 4.54 0.20
C GLU A 53 -10.64 4.43 1.65
N SER A 54 -10.38 3.30 2.28
CA SER A 54 -10.49 3.15 3.73
C SER A 54 -9.43 2.15 4.19
N ASP A 55 -8.20 2.63 4.23
CA ASP A 55 -7.03 1.82 4.45
C ASP A 55 -7.14 1.08 5.79
N GLN A 56 -6.98 -0.24 5.72
CA GLN A 56 -6.84 -1.11 6.88
C GLN A 56 -5.67 -2.06 6.61
N ILE A 57 -4.93 -2.33 7.67
CA ILE A 57 -3.80 -3.25 7.62
C ILE A 57 -4.29 -4.70 7.71
N GLU A 58 -3.82 -5.53 6.79
CA GLU A 58 -3.83 -6.98 6.90
C GLU A 58 -2.42 -7.44 7.28
N ILE A 59 -2.32 -8.27 8.33
CA ILE A 59 -1.05 -8.88 8.72
C ILE A 59 -0.97 -10.26 8.07
N PHE A 60 -0.04 -10.40 7.12
CA PHE A 60 0.13 -11.62 6.34
C PHE A 60 1.13 -12.59 6.95
N SER A 61 2.14 -12.10 7.68
CA SER A 61 3.14 -12.94 8.35
C SER A 61 3.82 -12.24 9.54
N GLY A 62 4.64 -12.99 10.29
CA GLY A 62 5.53 -12.45 11.34
C GLY A 62 4.87 -12.10 12.67
N VAL A 63 3.55 -12.21 12.77
CA VAL A 63 2.77 -11.97 14.00
C VAL A 63 1.87 -13.16 14.28
N ARG A 64 1.81 -13.60 15.54
CA ARG A 64 0.92 -14.65 16.00
C ARG A 64 0.41 -14.32 17.40
N HIS A 65 -0.89 -14.50 17.62
CA HIS A 65 -1.56 -14.20 18.89
C HIS A 65 -1.23 -12.78 19.43
N GLY A 66 -1.15 -11.80 18.53
CA GLY A 66 -0.88 -10.41 18.89
C GLY A 66 0.57 -10.10 19.27
N SER A 67 1.53 -11.00 18.98
CA SER A 67 2.96 -10.77 19.23
C SER A 67 3.82 -11.14 18.03
N THR A 68 4.92 -10.44 17.84
CA THR A 68 5.89 -10.71 16.78
C THR A 68 6.63 -12.03 17.00
N LEU A 69 7.02 -12.69 15.91
CA LEU A 69 7.71 -13.99 15.95
C LEU A 69 9.23 -13.90 15.75
N GLY A 70 9.75 -12.73 15.38
CA GLY A 70 11.15 -12.57 14.97
C GLY A 70 11.41 -12.92 13.50
N SER A 71 10.49 -13.63 12.86
CA SER A 71 10.45 -13.79 11.40
C SER A 71 10.00 -12.50 10.70
N PRO A 72 10.22 -12.36 9.38
CA PRO A 72 9.76 -11.19 8.64
C PRO A 72 8.25 -10.94 8.82
N ILE A 73 7.90 -9.68 9.01
CA ILE A 73 6.51 -9.22 9.15
C ILE A 73 6.08 -8.64 7.81
N ALA A 74 5.12 -9.28 7.16
CA ALA A 74 4.49 -8.76 5.95
C ALA A 74 3.15 -8.11 6.29
N LEU A 75 3.00 -6.86 5.89
CA LEU A 75 1.82 -6.02 6.08
C LEU A 75 1.24 -5.63 4.72
N ILE A 76 -0.07 -5.74 4.55
CA ILE A 76 -0.76 -5.47 3.29
C ILE A 76 -1.83 -4.41 3.51
N VAL A 77 -1.92 -3.43 2.60
CA VAL A 77 -3.03 -2.48 2.51
C VAL A 77 -3.65 -2.61 1.13
N HIS A 78 -4.93 -2.99 1.05
CA HIS A 78 -5.63 -3.14 -0.23
C HIS A 78 -6.09 -1.79 -0.77
N ASN A 79 -5.93 -1.58 -2.08
CA ASN A 79 -6.47 -0.41 -2.76
C ASN A 79 -7.93 -0.69 -3.16
N LYS A 80 -8.88 0.04 -2.61
CA LYS A 80 -10.30 -0.11 -2.98
C LYS A 80 -10.56 0.31 -4.42
N ASP A 81 -9.81 1.30 -4.92
CA ASP A 81 -9.98 1.80 -6.28
C ASP A 81 -9.51 0.80 -7.35
N TRP A 82 -8.88 -0.32 -6.97
CA TRP A 82 -8.40 -1.35 -7.91
C TRP A 82 -9.46 -1.78 -8.94
N VAL A 83 -10.73 -1.84 -8.55
CA VAL A 83 -11.84 -2.20 -9.46
C VAL A 83 -11.93 -1.31 -10.70
N ASN A 84 -11.50 -0.04 -10.59
CA ASN A 84 -11.50 0.92 -11.70
C ASN A 84 -10.21 0.90 -12.53
N TRP A 85 -9.20 0.14 -12.08
CA TRP A 85 -7.86 0.10 -12.66
C TRP A 85 -7.41 -1.29 -13.08
N SER A 86 -8.22 -2.32 -12.81
CA SER A 86 -7.83 -3.72 -13.00
C SER A 86 -7.39 -4.07 -14.43
N GLU A 87 -8.02 -3.46 -15.44
CA GLU A 87 -7.60 -3.61 -16.84
C GLU A 87 -6.31 -2.85 -17.17
N ILE A 88 -6.19 -1.61 -16.67
CA ILE A 88 -5.09 -0.68 -16.98
C ILE A 88 -3.79 -1.11 -16.28
N MET A 89 -3.91 -1.60 -15.06
CA MET A 89 -2.83 -2.02 -14.17
C MET A 89 -2.73 -3.56 -14.11
N SER A 90 -3.21 -4.25 -15.15
CA SER A 90 -3.11 -5.71 -15.26
C SER A 90 -1.64 -6.15 -15.16
N ALA A 91 -1.38 -7.18 -14.35
CA ALA A 91 -0.05 -7.79 -14.29
C ALA A 91 0.24 -8.65 -15.53
N GLU A 92 -0.81 -9.21 -16.15
CA GLU A 92 -0.72 -9.97 -17.39
C GLU A 92 -0.85 -9.03 -18.61
N PRO A 93 -0.30 -9.40 -19.78
CA PRO A 93 -0.41 -8.59 -20.99
C PRO A 93 -1.86 -8.25 -21.36
N ASN A 94 -2.16 -6.95 -21.46
CA ASN A 94 -3.46 -6.43 -21.90
C ASN A 94 -3.26 -5.21 -22.82
N PRO A 95 -3.16 -5.39 -24.15
CA PRO A 95 -2.90 -4.31 -25.09
C PRO A 95 -3.96 -3.19 -25.05
N GLU A 96 -5.23 -3.54 -24.87
CA GLU A 96 -6.32 -2.56 -24.79
C GLU A 96 -6.24 -1.73 -23.50
N GLY A 97 -5.88 -2.37 -22.39
CA GLY A 97 -5.67 -1.69 -21.11
C GLY A 97 -4.46 -0.74 -21.13
N ALA A 98 -3.39 -1.12 -21.81
CA ALA A 98 -2.13 -0.36 -21.85
C ALA A 98 -2.25 1.00 -22.56
N GLU A 99 -3.12 1.13 -23.56
CA GLU A 99 -3.37 2.42 -24.22
C GLU A 99 -4.32 3.32 -23.41
N LYS A 100 -5.13 2.76 -22.51
CA LYS A 100 -6.01 3.54 -21.63
C LYS A 100 -5.19 4.31 -20.61
N ARG A 101 -5.49 5.61 -20.47
CA ARG A 101 -4.85 6.53 -19.49
C ARG A 101 -3.33 6.66 -19.62
N ARG A 102 -2.78 6.43 -20.82
CA ARG A 102 -1.37 6.66 -21.13
C ARG A 102 -0.99 8.14 -20.91
N VAL A 103 0.10 8.37 -20.18
CA VAL A 103 0.64 9.72 -19.92
C VAL A 103 1.69 10.06 -20.97
N THR A 104 1.46 11.13 -21.75
CA THR A 104 2.38 11.60 -22.79
C THR A 104 2.89 13.03 -22.55
N ARG A 105 2.33 13.72 -21.55
CA ARG A 105 2.67 15.10 -21.19
C ARG A 105 3.17 15.10 -19.73
N PRO A 106 4.48 15.18 -19.48
CA PRO A 106 5.03 15.10 -18.14
C PRO A 106 4.61 16.32 -17.31
N ARG A 107 4.28 16.12 -16.04
CA ARG A 107 3.86 17.19 -15.13
C ARG A 107 5.10 17.83 -14.47
N PRO A 108 5.23 19.18 -14.48
CA PRO A 108 6.30 19.85 -13.75
C PRO A 108 6.27 19.51 -12.25
N GLY A 109 7.44 19.23 -11.67
CA GLY A 109 7.59 18.85 -10.26
C GLY A 109 7.25 17.38 -9.95
N HIS A 110 6.95 16.57 -10.96
CA HIS A 110 6.74 15.12 -10.82
C HIS A 110 7.84 14.31 -11.51
N ALA A 111 7.87 13.01 -11.22
CA ALA A 111 8.85 12.08 -11.76
C ALA A 111 8.54 11.58 -13.19
N ASP A 112 7.59 12.19 -13.90
CA ASP A 112 7.07 11.65 -15.16
C ASP A 112 8.11 11.61 -16.31
N LEU A 113 9.14 12.46 -16.28
CA LEU A 113 10.14 12.62 -17.36
C LEU A 113 11.52 12.01 -17.04
N VAL A 114 11.85 11.86 -15.75
CA VAL A 114 13.21 11.58 -15.24
C VAL A 114 13.48 10.09 -15.07
#